data_AF-A0A920SDH3-F1
#
_entry.id   AF-A0A920SDH3-F1
#
_cell.length_a   1.000
_cell.length_b   1.000
_cell.length_c   1.000
_cell.angle_alpha   90.00
_cell.angle_beta   90.00
_cell.angle_gamma   90.00
#
_symmetry.space_group_name_H-M   'P 1'
#
loop_
_entity.id
_entity.type
_entity.pdbx_description
1 polymer ?
#
loop_
_entity_poly.entity_id
_entity_poly.type
_entity_poly.pdbx_seq_one_letter_code
_entity_poly.pdbx_strand_id
1 'polypeptide(L)'
;MGVVPFRSPTTPQNENESTTTYIFEVNPRGGRTIPFISKLTGVPVAKLATRVMLGDTLREQGYFGGLWPAQDLVGIKAPVFSMAKLVGVDWHLGPEMKSTGEVMGVDHGFQMALTKALMAANRRSNPGKWSVTQHC
;
A
#
# COMPACT_ATOMS: atom_id res chain seq x y z
N MET A 1 7.43 -18.14 8.94
CA MET A 1 7.76 -17.89 7.52
C MET A 1 7.97 -16.39 7.35
N GLY A 2 9.21 -15.99 7.12
CA GLY A 2 9.72 -14.64 7.35
C GLY A 2 9.29 -13.61 6.32
N VAL A 3 8.93 -12.43 6.80
CA VAL A 3 8.83 -11.22 5.99
C VAL A 3 10.26 -10.87 5.56
N VAL A 4 10.47 -10.54 4.30
CA VAL A 4 11.78 -10.08 3.85
C VAL A 4 12.15 -8.79 4.60
N PRO A 5 13.39 -8.66 5.07
CA PRO A 5 13.91 -7.44 5.68
C PRO A 5 13.63 -6.22 4.81
N PHE A 6 13.26 -5.08 5.42
CA PHE A 6 13.38 -3.81 4.69
C PHE A 6 14.86 -3.57 4.39
N ARG A 7 15.20 -3.46 3.10
CA ARG A 7 16.56 -3.20 2.62
C ARG A 7 16.58 -1.83 1.95
N SER A 8 17.45 -0.94 2.44
CA SER A 8 17.63 0.37 1.82
C SER A 8 18.19 0.19 0.40
N PRO A 9 17.58 0.80 -0.63
CA PRO A 9 18.06 0.70 -2.02
C PRO A 9 19.45 1.29 -2.25
N THR A 10 19.92 2.16 -1.35
CA THR A 10 21.16 2.93 -1.48
C THR A 10 22.34 2.34 -0.72
N THR A 11 22.12 1.31 0.10
CA THR A 11 23.18 0.75 0.94
C THR A 11 23.76 -0.52 0.28
N PRO A 12 25.09 -0.59 0.06
CA PRO A 12 25.76 -1.80 -0.42
C PRO A 12 25.41 -2.99 0.48
N GLN A 13 25.02 -4.09 -0.15
CA GLN A 13 24.48 -5.26 0.56
C GLN A 13 25.62 -6.22 0.92
N ASN A 14 25.69 -6.65 2.17
CA ASN A 14 26.40 -7.87 2.55
C ASN A 14 25.36 -9.00 2.70
N GLU A 15 25.52 -10.06 1.93
CA GLU A 15 24.58 -11.19 1.87
C GLU A 15 24.50 -11.97 3.21
N ASN A 16 25.54 -11.82 4.05
CA ASN A 16 25.70 -12.50 5.33
C ASN A 16 25.29 -11.65 6.55
N GLU A 17 24.67 -10.48 6.36
CA GLU A 17 24.30 -9.61 7.47
C GLU A 17 22.97 -10.02 8.12
N SER A 18 22.99 -10.19 9.46
CA SER A 18 21.79 -10.49 10.24
C SER A 18 20.79 -9.33 10.17
N THR A 19 19.57 -9.61 9.73
CA THR A 19 18.51 -8.60 9.74
C THR A 19 17.94 -8.44 11.14
N THR A 20 17.93 -7.20 11.62
CA THR A 20 17.17 -6.82 12.82
C THR A 20 15.78 -6.28 12.45
N THR A 21 14.74 -6.82 13.07
CA THR A 21 13.34 -6.35 12.90
C THR A 21 12.92 -5.57 14.13
N TYR A 22 12.34 -4.38 13.92
CA TYR A 22 11.86 -3.50 14.99
C TYR A 22 10.35 -3.33 14.92
N ILE A 23 9.70 -3.25 16.08
CA ILE A 23 8.27 -2.92 16.21
C ILE A 23 8.17 -1.45 16.58
N PHE A 24 7.48 -0.67 15.76
CA PHE A 24 7.23 0.75 16.03
C PHE A 24 5.94 0.98 16.81
N GLU A 25 4.83 0.42 16.34
CA GLU A 25 3.51 0.57 16.96
C GLU A 25 2.59 -0.62 16.65
N VAL A 26 1.58 -0.81 17.48
CA VAL A 26 0.50 -1.79 17.26
C VAL A 26 -0.84 -1.09 17.45
N ASN A 27 -1.70 -1.18 16.44
CA ASN A 27 -3.07 -0.63 16.48
C ASN A 27 -4.07 -1.80 16.54
N PRO A 28 -4.70 -2.12 17.70
CA PRO A 28 -5.64 -3.23 17.85
C PRO A 28 -7.04 -2.89 17.28
N ARG A 29 -7.07 -2.33 16.07
CA ARG A 29 -8.28 -1.89 15.38
C ARG A 29 -8.06 -1.87 13.87
N GLY A 30 -9.14 -1.75 13.10
CA GLY A 30 -9.05 -1.52 11.67
C GLY A 30 -8.26 -0.25 11.34
N GLY A 31 -7.13 -0.42 10.66
CA GLY A 31 -6.34 0.69 10.14
C GLY A 31 -6.90 1.23 8.81
N ARG A 32 -6.38 2.39 8.38
CA ARG A 32 -6.76 3.03 7.09
C ARG A 32 -6.37 2.21 5.85
N THR A 33 -5.57 1.17 6.04
CA THR A 33 -5.11 0.27 4.96
C THR A 33 -6.05 -0.91 4.74
N ILE A 34 -6.99 -1.19 5.67
CA ILE A 34 -7.90 -2.34 5.57
C ILE A 34 -8.77 -2.30 4.30
N PRO A 35 -9.41 -1.17 3.92
CA PRO A 35 -10.20 -1.13 2.69
C PRO A 35 -9.36 -1.33 1.43
N PHE A 36 -8.12 -0.81 1.42
CA PHE A 36 -7.18 -0.98 0.32
C PHE A 36 -6.80 -2.45 0.14
N ILE A 37 -6.36 -3.12 1.21
CA ILE A 37 -5.98 -4.53 1.16
C ILE A 37 -7.18 -5.40 0.81
N SER A 38 -8.35 -5.15 1.39
CA SER A 38 -9.55 -5.97 1.14
C SER A 38 -9.96 -5.95 -0.34
N LYS A 39 -9.84 -4.80 -1.00
CA LYS A 39 -10.09 -4.70 -2.46
C LYS A 39 -9.01 -5.40 -3.27
N LEU A 40 -7.74 -5.25 -2.89
CA LEU A 40 -6.64 -5.83 -3.63
C LEU A 40 -6.61 -7.36 -3.52
N THR A 41 -6.88 -7.91 -2.34
CA THR A 41 -6.84 -9.36 -2.09
C THR A 41 -8.15 -10.08 -2.35
N GLY A 42 -9.26 -9.33 -2.48
CA GLY A 42 -10.62 -9.88 -2.51
C GLY A 42 -11.11 -10.41 -1.16
N VAL A 43 -10.31 -10.29 -0.09
CA VAL A 43 -10.67 -10.77 1.24
C VAL A 43 -11.49 -9.70 1.98
N PRO A 44 -12.74 -9.96 2.39
CA PRO A 44 -13.57 -8.97 3.07
C PRO A 44 -13.19 -8.86 4.56
N VAL A 45 -11.99 -8.36 4.87
CA VAL A 45 -11.36 -8.40 6.20
C VAL A 45 -12.27 -7.85 7.30
N ALA A 46 -12.96 -6.73 7.06
CA ALA A 46 -13.89 -6.15 8.04
C ALA A 46 -15.04 -7.10 8.38
N LYS A 47 -15.65 -7.74 7.36
CA LYS A 47 -16.74 -8.70 7.56
C LYS A 47 -16.26 -9.94 8.31
N LEU A 48 -15.07 -10.44 7.97
CA LEU A 48 -14.48 -11.58 8.68
C LEU A 48 -14.22 -11.25 10.14
N ALA A 49 -13.61 -10.09 10.41
CA ALA A 49 -13.36 -9.63 11.78
C ALA A 49 -14.66 -9.52 12.58
N THR A 50 -15.74 -8.98 11.99
CA THR A 50 -17.05 -8.92 12.64
C THR A 50 -17.59 -10.31 13.00
N ARG A 51 -17.51 -11.28 12.09
CA ARG A 51 -17.96 -12.65 12.37
C ARG A 51 -17.12 -13.32 13.46
N VAL A 52 -15.80 -13.09 13.46
CA VAL A 52 -14.90 -13.53 14.54
C VAL A 52 -15.31 -12.95 15.89
N MET A 53 -15.65 -11.66 15.93
CA MET A 53 -16.15 -11.02 17.15
C MET A 53 -17.48 -11.61 17.64
N LEU A 54 -18.28 -12.18 16.74
CA LEU A 54 -19.56 -12.84 17.05
C LEU A 54 -19.41 -14.31 17.45
N GLY A 55 -18.20 -14.87 17.39
CA GLY A 55 -17.90 -16.24 17.82
C GLY A 55 -17.52 -17.22 16.70
N ASP A 56 -17.69 -16.85 15.42
CA ASP A 56 -17.29 -17.71 14.30
C ASP A 56 -15.75 -17.74 14.17
N THR A 57 -15.16 -18.92 14.12
CA THR A 57 -13.74 -19.06 13.82
C THR A 57 -13.42 -18.70 12.37
N LEU A 58 -12.18 -18.29 12.08
CA LEU A 58 -11.73 -18.08 10.69
C LEU A 58 -11.88 -19.33 9.82
N ARG A 59 -11.69 -20.52 10.42
CA ARG A 59 -11.80 -21.81 9.73
C ARG A 59 -13.22 -22.10 9.28
N GLU A 60 -14.22 -21.83 10.11
CA GLU A 60 -15.65 -21.95 9.75
C GLU A 60 -16.04 -20.99 8.63
N GLN A 61 -15.31 -19.89 8.50
CA GLN A 61 -15.48 -18.91 7.42
C GLN A 61 -14.69 -19.26 6.14
N GLY A 62 -14.00 -20.40 6.10
CA GLY A 62 -13.23 -20.87 4.94
C GLY A 62 -11.80 -20.33 4.85
N TYR A 63 -11.29 -19.69 5.90
CA TYR A 63 -9.93 -19.15 5.95
C TYR A 63 -9.04 -20.00 6.84
N PHE A 64 -8.05 -20.63 6.22
CA PHE A 64 -7.01 -21.38 6.89
C PHE A 64 -5.83 -20.42 7.05
N GLY A 65 -5.38 -20.19 8.29
CA GLY A 65 -4.30 -19.24 8.57
C GLY A 65 -3.02 -19.52 7.76
N GLY A 66 -2.14 -18.53 7.68
CA GLY A 66 -0.97 -18.57 6.80
C GLY A 66 -0.97 -17.38 5.84
N LEU A 67 -0.16 -17.46 4.79
CA LEU A 67 -0.10 -16.42 3.76
C LEU A 67 -1.26 -16.59 2.77
N TRP A 68 -1.91 -15.47 2.44
CA TRP A 68 -2.87 -15.43 1.35
C TRP A 68 -2.15 -15.66 0.01
N PRO A 69 -2.76 -16.36 -0.97
CA PRO A 69 -2.13 -16.60 -2.27
C PRO A 69 -1.66 -15.29 -2.92
N ALA A 70 -0.45 -15.32 -3.46
CA ALA A 70 0.06 -14.22 -4.26
C ALA A 70 -0.84 -14.03 -5.49
N GLN A 71 -1.21 -12.79 -5.75
CA GLN A 71 -1.97 -12.42 -6.94
C GLN A 71 -1.03 -11.78 -7.94
N ASP A 72 -1.29 -11.99 -9.23
CA ASP A 72 -0.58 -11.31 -10.32
C ASP A 72 -1.11 -9.87 -10.50
N LEU A 73 -1.11 -9.11 -9.41
CA LEU A 73 -1.60 -7.73 -9.36
C LEU A 73 -0.67 -6.87 -8.52
N VAL A 74 -0.41 -5.67 -9.02
CA VAL A 74 0.29 -4.60 -8.32
C VAL A 74 -0.72 -3.52 -7.95
N GLY A 75 -0.89 -3.32 -6.64
CA GLY A 75 -1.68 -2.23 -6.07
C GLY A 75 -0.81 -1.14 -5.48
N ILE A 76 -1.02 0.12 -5.87
CA ILE A 76 -0.32 1.28 -5.33
C ILE A 76 -1.32 2.21 -4.64
N LYS A 77 -1.06 2.51 -3.37
CA LYS A 77 -1.82 3.48 -2.56
C LYS A 77 -1.08 4.81 -2.58
N ALA A 78 -1.70 5.86 -3.12
CA ALA A 78 -1.11 7.20 -3.17
C ALA A 78 -1.92 8.21 -2.36
N PRO A 79 -1.27 9.12 -1.61
CA PRO A 79 -1.95 10.18 -0.86
C PRO A 79 -2.46 11.29 -1.79
N VAL A 80 -3.63 11.84 -1.46
CA VAL A 80 -4.18 13.05 -2.07
C VAL A 80 -4.01 14.22 -1.13
N PHE A 81 -3.53 15.35 -1.65
CA PHE A 81 -3.30 16.57 -0.89
C PHE A 81 -4.13 17.72 -1.46
N SER A 82 -4.88 18.41 -0.59
CA SER A 82 -5.66 19.59 -0.96
C SER A 82 -4.84 20.87 -0.85
N MET A 83 -3.82 21.02 -1.70
CA MET A 83 -2.89 22.16 -1.68
C MET A 83 -3.57 23.51 -1.95
N ALA A 84 -4.63 23.51 -2.76
CA ALA A 84 -5.36 24.74 -3.12
C ALA A 84 -6.20 25.34 -1.97
N LYS A 85 -6.38 24.63 -0.85
CA LYS A 85 -7.25 25.07 0.26
C LYS A 85 -6.48 25.58 1.49
N LEU A 86 -5.15 25.48 1.52
CA LEU A 86 -4.31 25.77 2.69
C LEU A 86 -3.21 26.78 2.33
N VAL A 87 -3.60 28.05 2.14
CA VAL A 87 -2.64 29.15 1.91
C VAL A 87 -1.92 29.46 3.22
N GLY A 88 -0.59 29.36 3.24
CA GLY A 88 0.25 29.71 4.40
C GLY A 88 0.62 28.55 5.35
N VAL A 89 0.30 27.30 5.00
CA VAL A 89 0.70 26.12 5.79
C VAL A 89 2.02 25.56 5.26
N ASP A 90 2.94 25.22 6.17
CA ASP A 90 4.18 24.52 5.84
C ASP A 90 3.86 23.11 5.28
N TRP A 91 4.30 22.87 4.05
CA TRP A 91 4.02 21.67 3.26
C TRP A 91 5.12 20.60 3.37
N HIS A 92 6.15 20.81 4.20
CA HIS A 92 7.15 19.79 4.47
C HIS A 92 6.52 18.55 5.12
N LEU A 93 6.89 17.37 4.62
CA LEU A 93 6.43 16.10 5.17
C LEU A 93 7.16 15.85 6.50
N GLY A 94 6.41 15.91 7.60
CA GLY A 94 6.85 15.48 8.92
C GLY A 94 6.21 14.15 9.33
N PRO A 95 6.43 13.70 10.58
CA PRO A 95 5.74 12.54 11.16
C PRO A 95 4.21 12.71 11.19
N GLU A 96 3.73 13.95 11.13
CA GLU A 96 2.33 14.29 11.08
C GLU A 96 1.69 13.97 9.72
N MET A 97 0.46 13.48 9.76
CA MET A 97 -0.32 13.24 8.57
C MET A 97 -0.81 14.55 7.95
N LYS A 98 -0.34 14.87 6.73
CA LYS A 98 -0.79 16.05 5.95
C LYS A 98 -1.72 15.72 4.78
N SER A 99 -1.93 14.44 4.46
CA SER A 99 -2.82 14.03 3.37
C SER A 99 -4.30 14.14 3.77
N THR A 100 -5.15 14.54 2.82
CA THR A 100 -6.60 14.69 3.03
C THR A 100 -7.40 13.52 2.48
N GLY A 101 -6.75 12.62 1.75
CA GLY A 101 -7.38 11.45 1.15
C GLY A 101 -6.34 10.52 0.54
N GLU A 102 -6.84 9.52 -0.16
CA GLU A 102 -6.06 8.46 -0.76
C GLU A 102 -6.72 7.94 -2.03
N VAL A 103 -5.90 7.54 -2.99
CA VAL A 103 -6.31 6.89 -4.23
C VAL A 103 -5.55 5.58 -4.40
N MET A 104 -6.08 4.73 -5.26
CA MET A 104 -5.53 3.42 -5.57
C MET A 104 -5.33 3.30 -7.08
N GLY A 105 -4.12 2.94 -7.50
CA GLY A 105 -3.84 2.43 -8.84
C GLY A 105 -3.65 0.92 -8.79
N VAL A 106 -4.29 0.17 -9.69
CA VAL A 106 -4.16 -1.28 -9.79
C VAL A 106 -3.88 -1.67 -11.24
N ASP A 107 -2.88 -2.52 -11.43
CA ASP A 107 -2.52 -3.10 -12.73
C ASP A 107 -1.74 -4.40 -12.53
N HIS A 108 -1.44 -5.14 -13.59
CA HIS A 108 -0.53 -6.29 -13.56
C HIS A 108 0.94 -5.83 -13.52
N GLY A 109 1.24 -4.62 -14.04
CA GLY A 109 2.60 -4.05 -14.04
C GLY A 109 2.78 -2.87 -13.08
N PHE A 110 3.92 -2.81 -12.39
CA PHE A 110 4.25 -1.72 -11.46
C PHE A 110 4.18 -0.33 -12.10
N GLN A 111 4.78 -0.15 -13.29
CA GLN A 111 4.80 1.15 -13.98
C GLN A 111 3.38 1.64 -14.31
N MET A 112 2.50 0.75 -14.75
CA MET A 112 1.12 1.09 -15.09
C MET A 112 0.29 1.38 -13.83
N ALA A 113 0.44 0.56 -12.79
CA ALA A 113 -0.20 0.81 -11.49
C ALA A 113 0.22 2.17 -10.91
N LEU A 114 1.50 2.54 -11.07
CA LEU A 114 2.04 3.80 -10.56
C LEU A 114 1.47 4.98 -11.34
N THR A 115 1.48 4.91 -12.67
CA THR A 115 0.90 5.92 -13.55
C THR A 115 -0.58 6.14 -13.21
N LYS A 116 -1.36 5.07 -13.07
CA LYS A 116 -2.77 5.14 -12.65
C LYS A 116 -2.94 5.83 -11.29
N ALA A 117 -2.11 5.49 -10.30
CA ALA A 117 -2.17 6.09 -8.97
C ALA A 117 -1.82 7.59 -8.98
N LEU A 118 -0.80 7.99 -9.74
CA LEU A 118 -0.40 9.40 -9.88
C LEU A 118 -1.44 10.22 -10.61
N MET A 119 -2.00 9.70 -11.71
CA MET A 119 -3.10 10.32 -12.44
C MET A 119 -4.32 10.51 -11.53
N ALA A 120 -4.70 9.48 -10.77
CA ALA A 120 -5.82 9.55 -9.83
C ALA A 120 -5.56 10.55 -8.69
N ALA A 121 -4.30 10.72 -8.27
CA ALA A 121 -3.91 11.70 -7.25
C ALA A 121 -3.85 13.14 -7.79
N ASN A 122 -4.30 13.36 -9.04
CA ASN A 122 -4.20 14.62 -9.79
C ASN A 122 -2.76 15.16 -9.84
N ARG A 123 -1.78 14.25 -9.78
CA ARG A 123 -0.37 14.57 -10.02
C ARG A 123 -0.10 14.28 -11.48
N ARG A 124 -0.15 15.33 -12.30
CA ARG A 124 0.19 15.24 -13.73
C ARG A 124 1.62 14.71 -13.84
N SER A 125 1.76 13.44 -14.25
CA SER A 125 3.00 12.97 -14.86
C SER A 125 3.07 13.65 -16.22
N ASN A 126 4.02 14.58 -16.42
CA ASN A 126 4.29 15.08 -17.76
C ASN A 126 4.79 13.88 -18.61
N PRO A 127 4.03 13.40 -19.62
CA PRO A 127 4.41 12.18 -20.34
C PRO A 127 5.71 12.33 -21.16
N GLY A 128 6.24 13.55 -21.31
CA GLY A 128 7.39 13.86 -22.17
C GLY A 128 8.79 13.60 -21.60
N LYS A 129 8.96 12.86 -20.49
CA LYS A 129 10.29 12.49 -19.95
C LYS A 129 10.47 11.01 -19.62
N TRP A 130 9.71 10.14 -20.29
CA TRP A 130 9.97 8.70 -20.27
C TRP A 130 10.22 8.26 -21.71
N SER A 131 11.49 8.05 -22.05
CA SER A 131 11.86 7.42 -23.32
C SER A 131 11.43 5.95 -23.27
N VAL A 132 10.20 5.67 -23.68
CA VAL A 132 9.78 4.36 -24.15
C VAL A 132 9.52 4.52 -25.63
N THR A 133 10.54 4.24 -26.43
CA THR A 133 10.40 4.05 -27.87
C THR A 133 9.48 2.85 -28.08
N GLN A 134 8.22 3.10 -28.43
CA GLN A 134 7.31 2.08 -28.94
C GLN A 134 7.21 2.29 -30.45
N HIS A 135 7.84 1.40 -31.22
CA HIS A 135 7.45 1.14 -32.60
C HIS A 135 6.32 0.11 -32.57
N CYS A 136 5.25 0.43 -33.31
CA CYS A 136 4.08 -0.37 -33.73
C CYS A 136 3.73 -1.63 -32.92
#